data_AF-A0A4Y7PGS9-F1
#
_entry.id   AF-A0A4Y7PGS9-F1
#
_cell.length_a   1.000
_cell.length_b   1.000
_cell.length_c   1.000
_cell.angle_alpha   90.00
_cell.angle_beta   90.00
_cell.angle_gamma   90.00
#
_symmetry.space_group_name_H-M   'P 1'
#
loop_
_entity.id
_entity.type
_entity.pdbx_description
1 polymer ?
#
loop_
_entity_poly.entity_id
_entity_poly.type
_entity_poly.pdbx_seq_one_letter_code
_entity_poly.pdbx_strand_id
1 'polypeptide(L)'
;LAEFGTSWRNWWKGLQPEWRDGGKDWPLERYLARANDEGWSHVARGGKNGFHIVIVTLLWWIKAAEEPADIRAWWSALEDVEWCLCQVVE
;
A
#
# COMPACT_ATOMS: atom_id res chain seq x y z
N LEU A 1 -3.28 13.59 11.75
CA LEU A 1 -2.88 12.74 10.60
C LEU A 1 -2.93 11.25 10.89
N ALA A 2 -2.91 10.82 12.16
CA ALA A 2 -3.16 9.42 12.54
C ALA A 2 -4.41 8.79 11.91
N GLU A 3 -5.54 9.53 11.85
CA GLU A 3 -6.76 9.09 11.18
C GLU A 3 -6.59 8.94 9.67
N PHE A 4 -5.94 9.92 9.03
CA PHE A 4 -5.58 9.83 7.61
C PHE A 4 -4.73 8.59 7.34
N GLY A 5 -3.67 8.37 8.14
CA GLY A 5 -2.80 7.21 7.96
C GLY A 5 -3.50 5.87 8.15
N THR A 6 -4.45 5.80 9.08
CA THR A 6 -5.29 4.61 9.28
C THR A 6 -6.23 4.39 8.09
N SER A 7 -6.91 5.45 7.65
CA SER A 7 -7.81 5.40 6.49
C SER A 7 -7.06 5.04 5.20
N TRP A 8 -5.87 5.60 5.03
CA TRP A 8 -5.01 5.33 3.88
C TRP A 8 -4.58 3.88 3.85
N ARG A 9 -4.14 3.29 4.98
CA ARG A 9 -3.78 1.87 5.05
C ARG A 9 -4.96 0.95 4.74
N ASN A 10 -6.15 1.26 5.27
CA ASN A 10 -7.35 0.49 4.99
C ASN A 10 -7.73 0.56 3.50
N TRP A 11 -7.63 1.75 2.90
CA TRP A 11 -7.86 1.94 1.47
C TRP A 11 -6.82 1.17 0.63
N TRP A 12 -5.53 1.30 0.95
CA TRP A 12 -4.44 0.60 0.25
C TRP A 12 -4.60 -0.93 0.35
N LYS A 13 -4.93 -1.45 1.54
CA LYS A 13 -5.25 -2.86 1.78
C LYS A 13 -6.39 -3.35 0.86
N GLY A 14 -7.45 -2.56 0.70
CA GLY A 14 -8.56 -2.89 -0.19
C GLY A 14 -8.21 -2.92 -1.69
N LEU A 15 -7.05 -2.38 -2.09
CA LEU A 15 -6.54 -2.48 -3.46
C LEU A 15 -5.67 -3.73 -3.68
N GLN A 16 -5.17 -4.35 -2.60
CA GLN A 16 -4.27 -5.49 -2.68
C GLN A 16 -5.00 -6.81 -2.99
N PRO A 17 -4.29 -7.82 -3.52
CA PRO A 17 -4.82 -9.18 -3.58
C PRO A 17 -5.22 -9.72 -2.20
N GLU A 18 -6.25 -10.57 -2.14
CA GLU A 18 -6.82 -11.07 -0.89
C GLU A 18 -5.79 -11.82 -0.03
N TRP A 19 -4.86 -12.55 -0.65
CA TRP A 19 -3.81 -13.27 0.07
C TRP A 19 -2.86 -12.37 0.87
N ARG A 20 -2.80 -11.05 0.59
CA ARG A 20 -2.03 -10.09 1.38
C ARG A 20 -2.69 -9.77 2.73
N ASP A 21 -3.97 -10.07 2.88
CA ASP A 21 -4.69 -9.95 4.16
C ASP A 21 -4.39 -11.19 5.04
N GLY A 22 -3.21 -11.19 5.66
CA GLY A 22 -2.74 -12.25 6.56
C GLY A 22 -3.41 -12.27 7.94
N GLY A 23 -4.60 -11.65 8.09
CA GLY A 23 -5.31 -11.54 9.38
C GLY A 23 -4.73 -10.47 10.32
N LYS A 24 -3.90 -9.57 9.80
CA LYS A 24 -3.33 -8.42 10.52
C LYS A 24 -3.67 -7.13 9.74
N ASP A 25 -3.80 -6.02 10.46
CA ASP A 25 -4.11 -4.74 9.82
C ASP A 25 -2.90 -4.16 9.05
N TRP A 26 -1.69 -4.27 9.63
CA TRP A 26 -0.46 -3.75 9.06
C TRP A 26 0.79 -4.33 9.76
N PRO A 27 1.93 -4.55 9.08
CA PRO A 27 2.12 -4.51 7.63
C PRO A 27 1.39 -5.66 6.92
N LEU A 28 1.17 -5.50 5.62
CA LEU A 28 0.52 -6.52 4.79
C LEU A 28 1.46 -7.69 4.53
N GLU A 29 0.89 -8.88 4.32
CA GLU A 29 1.65 -10.09 4.08
C GLU A 29 2.43 -9.98 2.75
N ARG A 30 3.67 -10.46 2.75
CA ARG A 30 4.58 -10.43 1.58
C ARG A 30 4.95 -11.83 1.07
N TYR A 31 4.34 -12.87 1.63
CA TYR A 31 4.68 -14.26 1.33
C TYR A 31 4.06 -14.74 0.00
N LEU A 32 4.83 -14.59 -1.08
CA LEU A 32 4.43 -14.90 -2.46
C LEU A 32 4.10 -16.37 -2.72
N ALA A 33 4.52 -17.31 -1.86
CA ALA A 33 4.19 -18.73 -2.07
C ALA A 33 2.69 -19.04 -1.90
N ARG A 34 1.88 -18.06 -1.45
CA ARG A 34 0.41 -18.11 -1.44
C ARG A 34 -0.24 -17.43 -2.65
N ALA A 35 0.52 -16.79 -3.54
CA ALA A 35 0.03 -16.25 -4.79
C ALA A 35 -0.23 -17.40 -5.79
N ASN A 36 -1.18 -18.27 -5.45
CA ASN A 36 -1.66 -19.34 -6.32
C ASN A 36 -2.49 -18.69 -7.43
N ASP A 37 -1.86 -18.33 -8.55
CA ASP A 37 -2.49 -17.82 -9.79
C ASP A 37 -3.40 -16.56 -9.66
N GLU A 38 -3.63 -16.04 -8.46
CA GLU A 38 -4.30 -14.76 -8.20
C GLU A 38 -3.37 -13.61 -8.59
N GLY A 39 -3.41 -13.24 -9.86
CA GLY A 39 -2.60 -12.15 -10.38
C GLY A 39 -2.93 -10.81 -9.71
N TRP A 40 -1.96 -9.88 -9.74
CA TRP A 40 -2.04 -8.48 -9.29
C TRP A 40 -3.11 -7.62 -10.01
N SER A 41 -4.05 -8.25 -10.70
CA SER A 41 -5.12 -7.67 -11.51
C SER A 41 -5.94 -6.61 -10.76
N HIS A 42 -6.15 -6.76 -9.45
CA HIS A 42 -6.87 -5.79 -8.61
C HIS A 42 -6.08 -4.49 -8.41
N VAL A 43 -4.77 -4.58 -8.11
CA VAL A 43 -3.88 -3.42 -8.04
C VAL A 43 -3.72 -2.77 -9.42
N ALA A 44 -3.74 -3.59 -10.49
CA ALA A 44 -3.66 -3.15 -11.87
C ALA A 44 -4.97 -2.53 -12.43
N ARG A 45 -6.08 -2.50 -11.67
CA ARG A 45 -7.38 -1.97 -12.14
C ARG A 45 -7.35 -0.50 -12.56
N GLY A 46 -6.35 0.27 -12.10
CA GLY A 46 -6.15 1.65 -12.56
C GLY A 46 -5.43 1.79 -13.92
N GLY A 47 -5.15 0.68 -14.61
CA GLY A 47 -4.37 0.67 -15.85
C GLY A 47 -2.98 1.29 -15.67
N LYS A 48 -2.49 2.01 -16.67
CA LYS A 48 -1.18 2.71 -16.63
C LYS A 48 -1.05 3.75 -15.51
N ASN A 49 -2.15 4.14 -14.85
CA ASN A 49 -2.18 5.20 -13.84
C ASN A 49 -2.55 4.71 -12.43
N GLY A 50 -2.72 3.40 -12.20
CA GLY A 50 -3.22 2.88 -10.92
C GLY A 50 -2.38 3.27 -9.70
N PHE A 51 -1.06 3.28 -9.86
CA PHE A 51 -0.14 3.71 -8.79
C PHE A 51 0.03 5.23 -8.69
N HIS A 52 -0.36 6.00 -9.71
CA HIS A 52 -0.17 7.45 -9.69
C HIS A 52 -0.91 8.08 -8.50
N ILE A 53 -2.16 7.68 -8.27
CA ILE A 53 -2.96 8.19 -7.15
C ILE A 53 -2.39 7.76 -5.79
N VAL A 54 -1.81 6.56 -5.72
CA VAL A 54 -1.15 6.05 -4.51
C VAL A 54 0.06 6.92 -4.17
N ILE A 55 0.90 7.24 -5.17
CA ILE A 55 2.06 8.13 -5.01
C ILE A 55 1.63 9.55 -4.63
N VAL A 56 0.60 10.11 -5.28
CA VAL A 56 0.10 11.46 -4.97
C VAL A 56 -0.41 11.56 -3.53
N THR A 57 -1.17 10.57 -3.06
CA THR A 57 -1.68 10.56 -1.68
C THR A 57 -0.56 10.41 -0.64
N LEU A 58 0.51 9.64 -0.94
CA LEU A 58 1.71 9.60 -0.11
C LEU A 58 2.46 10.94 -0.07
N LEU A 59 2.55 11.65 -1.20
CA LEU A 59 3.17 12.98 -1.25
C LEU A 59 2.39 14.02 -0.44
N TRP A 60 1.06 13.97 -0.47
CA TRP A 60 0.24 14.83 0.38
C TRP A 60 0.42 14.50 1.86
N TRP A 61 0.47 13.22 2.20
CA TRP A 61 0.65 12.79 3.58
C TRP A 61 1.99 13.28 4.16
N ILE A 62 3.12 13.05 3.48
CA ILE A 62 4.42 13.49 4.01
C ILE A 62 4.54 15.01 4.11
N LYS A 63 3.91 15.76 3.19
CA LYS A 63 3.87 17.22 3.26
C LYS A 63 3.09 17.74 4.47
N ALA A 64 2.09 16.99 4.93
CA ALA A 64 1.30 17.34 6.10
C ALA A 64 1.91 16.80 7.40
N ALA A 65 2.75 15.76 7.35
CA ALA A 65 3.28 15.08 8.53
C ALA A 65 4.25 15.97 9.33
N GLU A 66 3.81 16.41 10.51
CA GLU A 66 4.61 17.19 11.45
C GLU A 66 5.16 16.32 12.59
N GLU A 67 4.38 15.33 13.03
CA GLU A 67 4.74 14.47 14.16
C GLU A 67 5.63 13.29 13.73
N PRO A 68 6.65 12.90 14.54
CA PRO A 68 7.48 11.73 14.25
C PRO A 68 6.68 10.43 14.06
N ALA A 69 5.53 10.31 14.72
CA ALA A 69 4.65 9.15 14.57
C ALA A 69 4.01 9.09 13.17
N ASP A 70 3.58 10.23 12.63
CA ASP A 70 2.99 10.32 11.29
C ASP A 70 4.06 10.04 10.22
N ILE A 71 5.29 10.53 10.41
CA ILE A 71 6.43 10.27 9.52
C ILE A 71 6.78 8.77 9.50
N ARG A 72 6.80 8.10 10.66
CA ARG A 72 7.03 6.65 10.74
C ARG A 72 5.93 5.85 10.04
N ALA A 73 4.67 6.24 10.25
CA ALA A 73 3.53 5.60 9.60
C ALA A 73 3.58 5.77 8.07
N TRP A 74 3.97 6.96 7.60
CA TRP A 74 4.19 7.23 6.18
C TRP A 74 5.33 6.37 5.60
N TRP A 75 6.48 6.28 6.29
CA TRP A 75 7.61 5.46 5.84
C TRP A 75 7.22 4.00 5.65
N SER A 76 6.52 3.43 6.63
CA SER A 76 6.04 2.05 6.53
C SER A 76 5.09 1.87 5.34
N ALA A 77 4.20 2.84 5.08
CA ALA A 77 3.31 2.83 3.91
C ALA A 77 4.09 2.90 2.58
N LEU A 78 5.12 3.73 2.49
CA LEU A 78 5.99 3.82 1.32
C LEU A 78 6.72 2.51 1.03
N GLU A 79 7.28 1.86 2.06
CA GLU A 79 7.96 0.56 1.94
C GLU A 79 7.04 -0.52 1.37
N ASP A 80 5.74 -0.51 1.73
CA ASP A 80 4.79 -1.48 1.19
C ASP A 80 4.45 -1.20 -0.28
N VAL A 81 4.31 0.07 -0.66
CA VAL A 81 4.06 0.48 -2.04
C VAL A 81 5.27 0.17 -2.93
N GLU A 82 6.49 0.46 -2.46
CA GLU A 82 7.72 0.10 -3.16
C GLU A 82 7.80 -1.41 -3.38
N TRP A 83 7.56 -2.20 -2.33
CA TRP A 83 7.56 -3.64 -2.45
C TRP A 83 6.54 -4.12 -3.49
N CYS A 84 5.30 -3.61 -3.44
CA CYS A 84 4.25 -3.94 -4.40
C CYS A 84 4.62 -3.56 -5.84
N LEU A 85 5.29 -2.42 -6.06
CA LEU A 85 5.77 -2.01 -7.38
C LEU A 85 6.80 -3.00 -7.94
N CYS A 86 7.73 -3.48 -7.11
CA CYS A 86 8.69 -4.50 -7.52
C CYS A 86 8.00 -5.80 -7.96
N GLN A 87 6.87 -6.16 -7.37
CA GLN A 87 6.14 -7.38 -7.74
C GLN A 87 5.28 -7.25 -9.02
N VAL A 88 4.95 -6.04 -9.44
CA VAL A 88 4.10 -5.78 -10.62
C VAL A 88 4.94 -5.56 -11.90
N VAL A 89 6.20 -5.16 -11.74
CA VAL A 89 7.12 -4.88 -12.86
C VAL A 89 7.89 -6.13 -13.33
N GLU A 90 7.93 -7.19 -12.53
CA GLU A 90 8.44 -8.52 -12.91
C GLU A 90 7.38 -9.35 -13.65
#